data_AF-A0A811GK19-F1
#
_entry.id   AF-A0A811GK19-F1
#
_cell.length_a   1.000
_cell.length_b   1.000
_cell.length_c   1.000
_cell.angle_alpha   90.00
_cell.angle_beta   90.00
_cell.angle_gamma   90.00
#
_symmetry.space_group_name_H-M   'P 1'
#
loop_
_entity.id
_entity.type
_entity.pdbx_description
1 polymer ?
#
loop_
_entity_poly.entity_id
_entity_poly.type
_entity_poly.pdbx_seq_one_letter_code
_entity_poly.pdbx_strand_id
1 'polypeptide(L)'
;MDQYQQYDWDRIPVWNKDSLKDSFILMNDQINGRIPVTKLEHWNQFTSFLESEFCNRKRVDLVFRGHRRYDWGLTPTLARFNKENIIVEELAEEQLKFFRKAIRGRISDHSLFNSDDKREDDELWAIGQHYGLKTPLLDWTYSPYVALFFAFSKANETEEKDNPYRAIYILNKTAISDENYFSEIRVLEPRKDDHGRLVNQAGLFTFSPYNATIENKLIEVLGSEEYPDAKFRNASQDAEEEPSILAEYICKVFIKNEQQKECLRFLRRMNVHHASLFPDLIGAADYSNILIEEWEQHRQDKQAVLLKPEPIVIAPPSIHAEIFVPSPTIESQDITSIVKVLHGALSQDEVVEKDSLDKIAYEIAKTLTDYKEVDFEERGDLALELKAKLKIILRKLEYPENNRESAVYNIFDFVVKGGV
;
A
#
# COMPACT_ATOMS: atom_id res chain seq x y z
N MET A 1 -13.70 -24.75 1.06
CA MET A 1 -14.40 -23.78 0.20
C MET A 1 -14.23 -22.43 0.86
N ASP A 2 -13.10 -21.77 0.62
CA ASP A 2 -12.96 -20.35 0.98
C ASP A 2 -13.13 -19.60 -0.32
N GLN A 3 -14.38 -19.22 -0.61
CA GLN A 3 -14.65 -18.23 -1.64
C GLN A 3 -13.93 -16.95 -1.19
N TYR A 4 -12.97 -16.50 -2.00
CA TYR A 4 -12.30 -15.22 -1.84
C TYR A 4 -13.38 -14.12 -1.86
N GLN A 5 -13.87 -13.75 -0.69
CA GLN A 5 -14.76 -12.62 -0.56
C GLN A 5 -13.91 -11.39 -0.87
N GLN A 6 -14.10 -10.85 -2.07
CA GLN A 6 -13.39 -9.68 -2.55
C GLN A 6 -13.59 -8.55 -1.53
N TYR A 7 -12.49 -7.95 -1.09
CA TYR A 7 -12.54 -6.86 -0.13
C TYR A 7 -13.28 -5.67 -0.75
N ASP A 8 -14.34 -5.20 -0.09
CA ASP A 8 -15.24 -4.18 -0.62
C ASP A 8 -14.66 -2.78 -0.43
N TRP A 9 -13.84 -2.37 -1.40
CA TRP A 9 -13.17 -1.07 -1.42
C TRP A 9 -14.10 0.11 -1.69
N ASP A 10 -15.30 -0.13 -2.21
CA ASP A 10 -16.27 0.92 -2.56
C ASP A 10 -16.96 1.47 -1.31
N ARG A 11 -17.01 0.67 -0.24
CA ARG A 11 -17.49 1.11 1.08
C ARG A 11 -16.56 2.06 1.82
N ILE A 12 -15.27 2.06 1.49
CA ILE A 12 -14.30 2.93 2.17
C ILE A 12 -14.33 4.31 1.50
N PRO A 13 -14.65 5.38 2.25
CA PRO A 13 -14.70 6.73 1.71
C PRO A 13 -13.32 7.22 1.30
N VAL A 14 -13.28 7.96 0.19
CA VAL A 14 -12.12 8.76 -0.19
C VAL A 14 -12.03 9.95 0.74
N TRP A 15 -10.82 10.24 1.24
CA TRP A 15 -10.58 11.39 2.11
C TRP A 15 -11.14 12.69 1.52
N ASN A 16 -11.97 13.39 2.31
CA ASN A 16 -12.54 14.67 1.96
C ASN A 16 -12.22 15.71 3.03
N LYS A 17 -11.31 16.64 2.70
CA LYS A 17 -10.90 17.73 3.59
C LYS A 17 -12.06 18.62 4.08
N ASP A 18 -13.16 18.69 3.32
CA ASP A 18 -14.28 19.58 3.60
C ASP A 18 -15.35 18.92 4.49
N SER A 19 -15.31 17.59 4.66
CA SER A 19 -16.23 16.85 5.52
C SER A 19 -15.53 15.70 6.25
N LEU A 20 -15.24 15.91 7.54
CA LEU A 20 -14.62 14.88 8.38
C LEU A 20 -15.56 13.70 8.64
N LYS A 21 -16.86 13.96 8.79
CA LYS A 21 -17.89 12.93 9.04
C LYS A 21 -17.96 11.92 7.90
N ASP A 22 -17.89 12.40 6.66
CA ASP A 22 -17.96 11.55 5.47
C ASP A 22 -16.61 10.92 5.09
N SER A 23 -15.54 11.28 5.80
CA SER A 23 -14.17 10.85 5.45
C SER A 23 -13.76 9.52 6.08
N PHE A 24 -14.48 9.02 7.08
CA PHE A 24 -14.10 7.80 7.80
C PHE A 24 -15.27 6.84 7.97
N ILE A 25 -14.96 5.54 7.94
CA ILE A 25 -15.92 4.47 8.23
C ILE A 25 -15.32 3.44 9.18
N LEU A 26 -16.15 2.81 10.01
CA LEU A 26 -15.80 1.61 10.77
C LEU A 26 -16.23 0.36 9.99
N MET A 27 -15.26 -0.40 9.48
CA MET A 27 -15.54 -1.62 8.73
C MET A 27 -15.91 -2.80 9.64
N ASN A 28 -15.39 -2.84 10.87
CA ASN A 28 -15.60 -3.93 11.84
C ASN A 28 -15.31 -5.33 11.27
N ASP A 29 -14.30 -5.42 10.39
CA ASP A 29 -13.84 -6.65 9.77
C ASP A 29 -12.57 -7.20 10.45
N GLN A 30 -12.12 -8.40 10.05
CA GLN A 30 -10.91 -9.02 10.60
C GLN A 30 -9.61 -8.24 10.28
N ILE A 31 -9.63 -7.33 9.30
CA ILE A 31 -8.45 -6.64 8.80
C ILE A 31 -8.22 -5.32 9.56
N ASN A 32 -9.30 -4.60 9.85
CA ASN A 32 -9.27 -3.27 10.44
C ASN A 32 -9.70 -3.27 11.90
N GLY A 33 -10.33 -4.35 12.37
CA GLY A 33 -10.91 -4.39 13.70
C GLY A 33 -11.86 -3.21 13.87
N ARG A 34 -11.68 -2.45 14.95
CA ARG A 34 -12.47 -1.25 15.26
C ARG A 34 -11.71 0.06 15.00
N ILE A 35 -10.83 0.08 14.00
CA ILE A 35 -10.09 1.27 13.60
C ILE A 35 -10.82 1.96 12.44
N PRO A 36 -11.15 3.26 12.54
CA PRO A 36 -11.72 4.02 11.44
C PRO A 36 -10.77 4.07 10.24
N VAL A 37 -11.32 3.87 9.05
CA VAL A 37 -10.55 3.81 7.80
C VAL A 37 -10.99 4.85 6.79
N THR A 38 -10.04 5.34 6.01
CA THR A 38 -10.23 6.22 4.85
C THR A 38 -9.26 5.82 3.75
N LYS A 39 -9.45 6.30 2.51
CA LYS A 39 -8.52 6.04 1.40
C LYS A 39 -8.07 7.30 0.67
N LEU A 40 -6.84 7.22 0.16
CA LEU A 40 -6.25 8.12 -0.82
C LEU A 40 -6.06 7.34 -2.13
N GLU A 41 -6.56 7.90 -3.22
CA GLU A 41 -6.46 7.28 -4.55
C GLU A 41 -5.05 7.39 -5.13
N HIS A 42 -4.26 8.35 -4.63
CA HIS A 42 -2.85 8.50 -5.01
C HIS A 42 -1.97 8.93 -3.84
N TRP A 43 -0.73 8.44 -3.82
CA TRP A 43 0.25 8.77 -2.77
C TRP A 43 0.59 10.27 -2.72
N ASN A 44 0.48 10.99 -3.83
CA ASN A 44 0.76 12.42 -3.90
C ASN A 44 -0.27 13.28 -3.13
N GLN A 45 -1.47 12.73 -2.85
CA GLN A 45 -2.49 13.37 -2.01
C GLN A 45 -2.09 13.37 -0.53
N PHE A 46 -1.10 12.55 -0.14
CA PHE A 46 -0.70 12.40 1.26
C PHE A 46 -0.19 13.71 1.87
N THR A 47 0.56 14.53 1.12
CA THR A 47 0.98 15.86 1.61
C THR A 47 -0.23 16.77 1.89
N SER A 48 -1.19 16.85 0.96
CA SER A 48 -2.40 17.65 1.18
C SER A 48 -3.26 17.12 2.32
N PHE A 49 -3.28 15.80 2.53
CA PHE A 49 -3.92 15.17 3.69
C PHE A 49 -3.25 15.62 5.00
N LEU A 50 -1.91 15.58 5.08
CA LEU A 50 -1.15 16.03 6.25
C LEU A 50 -1.32 17.54 6.52
N GLU A 51 -1.55 18.34 5.48
CA GLU A 51 -1.78 19.78 5.60
C GLU A 51 -3.19 20.13 6.14
N SER A 52 -4.12 19.17 6.16
CA SER A 52 -5.49 19.37 6.64
C SER A 52 -5.57 19.72 8.12
N GLU A 53 -6.67 20.36 8.53
CA GLU A 53 -6.93 20.67 9.95
C GLU A 53 -7.01 19.42 10.82
N PHE A 54 -7.37 18.26 10.24
CA PHE A 54 -7.40 16.98 10.94
C PHE A 54 -6.00 16.52 11.37
N CYS A 55 -4.99 16.66 10.51
CA CYS A 55 -3.61 16.30 10.85
C CYS A 55 -2.88 17.40 11.62
N ASN A 56 -3.17 18.67 11.32
CA ASN A 56 -2.51 19.85 11.92
C ASN A 56 -3.28 20.46 13.10
N ARG A 57 -3.87 19.60 13.95
CA ARG A 57 -4.55 20.06 15.17
C ARG A 57 -3.56 20.70 16.13
N LYS A 58 -3.91 21.86 16.69
CA LYS A 58 -3.06 22.58 17.64
C LYS A 58 -2.81 21.73 18.88
N ARG A 59 -1.55 21.63 19.32
CA ARG A 59 -1.12 20.89 20.52
C ARG A 59 -1.40 19.38 20.47
N VAL A 60 -1.55 18.82 19.28
CA VAL A 60 -1.69 17.38 19.06
C VAL A 60 -0.47 16.89 18.31
N ASP A 61 0.25 15.96 18.92
CA ASP A 61 1.35 15.25 18.28
C ASP A 61 0.83 13.93 17.73
N LEU A 62 1.00 13.74 16.42
CA LEU A 62 0.64 12.50 15.72
C LEU A 62 1.90 11.68 15.44
N VAL A 63 1.74 10.36 15.55
CA VAL A 63 2.76 9.40 15.14
C VAL A 63 2.20 8.43 14.12
N PHE A 64 3.07 7.94 13.24
CA PHE A 64 2.69 7.24 12.02
C PHE A 64 3.34 5.86 11.96
N ARG A 65 2.67 4.89 11.33
CA ARG A 65 3.23 3.57 11.08
C ARG A 65 2.85 3.08 9.69
N GLY A 66 3.87 2.83 8.86
CA GLY A 66 3.70 2.35 7.49
C GLY A 66 3.61 0.84 7.39
N HIS A 67 2.56 0.34 6.75
CA HIS A 67 2.36 -1.07 6.45
C HIS A 67 2.37 -1.30 4.95
N ARG A 68 3.22 -2.26 4.53
CA ARG A 68 3.33 -2.69 3.13
C ARG A 68 2.04 -3.31 2.61
N ARG A 69 1.29 -4.01 3.46
CA ARG A 69 0.01 -4.63 3.08
C ARG A 69 -1.17 -3.99 3.79
N TYR A 70 -2.27 -3.86 3.05
CA TYR A 70 -3.52 -3.33 3.58
C TYR A 70 -4.12 -4.24 4.67
N ASP A 71 -3.90 -5.55 4.59
CA ASP A 71 -4.50 -6.56 5.46
C ASP A 71 -3.73 -6.80 6.77
N TRP A 72 -2.68 -6.01 7.04
CA TRP A 72 -1.91 -6.10 8.28
C TRP A 72 -2.50 -5.21 9.38
N GLY A 73 -2.93 -5.84 10.47
CA GLY A 73 -3.36 -5.19 11.71
C GLY A 73 -2.21 -4.69 12.59
N LEU A 74 -2.53 -3.90 13.61
CA LEU A 74 -1.59 -3.41 14.64
C LEU A 74 -1.25 -4.52 15.66
N THR A 75 -0.65 -5.60 15.17
CA THR A 75 -0.35 -6.78 15.99
C THR A 75 1.15 -6.89 16.29
N PRO A 76 1.58 -6.71 17.57
CA PRO A 76 2.94 -6.93 18.01
C PRO A 76 3.44 -8.33 17.68
N THR A 77 4.76 -8.50 17.58
CA THR A 77 5.33 -9.79 17.20
C THR A 77 5.08 -10.89 18.23
N LEU A 78 4.96 -10.54 19.51
CA LEU A 78 4.61 -11.47 20.59
C LEU A 78 3.11 -11.83 20.60
N ALA A 79 2.24 -10.92 20.16
CA ALA A 79 0.80 -11.17 20.12
C ALA A 79 0.40 -12.22 19.06
N ARG A 80 1.24 -12.40 18.03
CA ARG A 80 1.01 -13.34 16.90
C ARG A 80 1.11 -14.82 17.29
N PHE A 81 1.43 -15.14 18.55
CA PHE A 81 1.49 -16.53 19.02
C PHE A 81 0.10 -17.15 19.28
N ASN A 82 -0.94 -16.34 19.46
CA ASN A 82 -2.31 -16.80 19.62
C ASN A 82 -3.21 -16.30 18.48
N LYS A 83 -4.40 -16.91 18.35
CA LYS A 83 -5.33 -16.61 17.27
C LYS A 83 -6.05 -15.27 17.49
N GLU A 84 -6.12 -14.88 18.74
CA GLU A 84 -6.77 -13.67 19.23
C GLU A 84 -5.89 -12.42 19.01
N ASN A 85 -4.62 -12.59 18.65
CA ASN A 85 -3.65 -11.52 18.43
C ASN A 85 -3.49 -10.58 19.63
N ILE A 86 -3.60 -11.11 20.86
CA ILE A 86 -3.44 -10.38 22.12
C ILE A 86 -2.21 -10.87 22.88
N ILE A 87 -1.67 -10.04 23.78
CA ILE A 87 -0.51 -10.44 24.61
C ILE A 87 -1.02 -10.86 25.98
N VAL A 88 -0.70 -12.08 26.38
CA VAL A 88 -0.88 -12.53 27.77
C VAL A 88 0.33 -12.05 28.57
N GLU A 89 0.10 -11.45 29.74
CA GLU A 89 1.16 -10.88 30.58
C GLU A 89 2.26 -11.90 30.93
N GLU A 90 1.88 -13.10 31.36
CA GLU A 90 2.81 -14.20 31.66
C GLU A 90 3.73 -14.56 30.48
N LEU A 91 3.22 -14.47 29.24
CA LEU A 91 4.02 -14.72 28.03
C LEU A 91 5.08 -13.62 27.84
N ALA A 92 4.74 -12.36 28.10
CA ALA A 92 5.67 -11.24 28.02
C ALA A 92 6.75 -11.33 29.10
N GLU A 93 6.36 -11.68 30.33
CA GLU A 93 7.29 -11.86 31.46
C GLU A 93 8.32 -12.97 31.20
N GLU A 94 7.87 -14.15 30.75
CA GLU A 94 8.77 -15.27 30.46
C GLU A 94 9.68 -14.96 29.27
N GLN A 95 9.17 -14.29 28.23
CA GLN A 95 9.97 -13.87 27.09
C GLN A 95 11.09 -12.91 27.50
N LEU A 96 10.78 -11.91 28.35
CA LEU A 96 11.79 -10.98 28.84
C LEU A 96 12.82 -11.68 29.72
N LYS A 97 12.38 -12.61 30.57
CA LYS A 97 13.26 -13.42 31.42
C LYS A 97 14.21 -14.30 30.62
N PHE A 98 13.74 -14.92 29.53
CA PHE A 98 14.60 -15.66 28.61
C PHE A 98 15.62 -14.74 27.95
N PHE A 99 15.20 -13.57 27.47
CA PHE A 99 16.10 -12.62 26.85
C PHE A 99 17.17 -12.11 27.84
N ARG A 100 16.77 -11.70 29.06
CA ARG A 100 17.68 -11.25 30.12
C ARG A 100 18.72 -12.31 30.48
N LYS A 101 18.33 -13.59 30.53
CA LYS A 101 19.26 -14.71 30.74
C LYS A 101 20.20 -14.92 29.54
N ALA A 102 19.69 -14.79 28.32
CA ALA A 102 20.47 -15.00 27.10
C ALA A 102 21.48 -13.88 26.83
N ILE A 103 21.21 -12.64 27.20
CA ILE A 103 22.14 -11.50 26.99
C ILE A 103 23.20 -11.37 28.09
N ARG A 104 23.12 -12.18 29.16
CA ARG A 104 24.09 -12.15 30.27
C ARG A 104 25.51 -12.39 29.76
N GLY A 105 26.42 -11.45 30.05
CA GLY A 105 27.80 -11.49 29.58
C GLY A 105 28.01 -11.09 28.11
N ARG A 106 26.95 -10.70 27.39
CA ARG A 106 27.01 -10.19 26.01
C ARG A 106 26.82 -8.67 25.91
N ILE A 107 26.32 -8.04 26.97
CA ILE A 107 26.14 -6.60 27.08
C ILE A 107 27.12 -6.07 28.13
N SER A 108 27.82 -4.98 27.79
CA SER A 108 28.81 -4.33 28.67
C SER A 108 28.16 -3.50 29.78
N ASP A 109 26.92 -3.05 29.56
CA ASP A 109 26.16 -2.29 30.55
C ASP A 109 25.49 -3.22 31.56
N HIS A 110 26.03 -3.24 32.78
CA HIS A 110 25.50 -4.05 33.86
C HIS A 110 24.24 -3.47 34.50
N SER A 111 23.86 -2.21 34.20
CA SER A 111 22.65 -1.61 34.76
C SER A 111 21.42 -2.37 34.31
N LEU A 112 21.35 -2.76 33.02
CA LEU A 112 20.23 -3.48 32.38
C LEU A 112 19.92 -4.88 32.95
N PHE A 113 20.60 -5.32 34.01
CA PHE A 113 20.34 -6.59 34.68
C PHE A 113 19.61 -6.43 36.01
N ASN A 114 19.31 -5.21 36.49
CA ASN A 114 18.54 -5.02 37.71
C ASN A 114 17.04 -5.16 37.41
N SER A 115 16.47 -6.31 37.76
CA SER A 115 15.06 -6.63 37.46
C SER A 115 14.02 -5.77 38.20
N ASP A 116 14.44 -4.84 39.05
CA ASP A 116 13.54 -4.09 39.93
C ASP A 116 13.17 -2.71 39.36
N ASP A 117 13.79 -2.27 38.25
CA ASP A 117 13.43 -1.02 37.56
C ASP A 117 12.71 -1.30 36.23
N LYS A 118 11.41 -0.99 36.18
CA LYS A 118 10.59 -1.11 34.95
C LYS A 118 11.19 -0.36 33.75
N ARG A 119 11.94 0.73 33.99
CA ARG A 119 12.56 1.49 32.90
C ARG A 119 13.68 0.71 32.22
N GLU A 120 14.39 -0.14 32.97
CA GLU A 120 15.41 -1.01 32.40
C GLU A 120 14.79 -2.13 31.56
N ASP A 121 13.64 -2.65 31.99
CA ASP A 121 12.87 -3.63 31.23
C ASP A 121 12.37 -3.06 29.90
N ASP A 122 11.93 -1.79 29.91
CA ASP A 122 11.53 -1.08 28.70
C ASP A 122 12.70 -0.92 27.71
N GLU A 123 13.90 -0.58 28.20
CA GLU A 123 15.11 -0.51 27.38
C GLU A 123 15.51 -1.89 26.83
N LEU A 124 15.39 -2.96 27.62
CA LEU A 124 15.64 -4.32 27.17
C LEU A 124 14.69 -4.74 26.04
N TRP A 125 13.42 -4.36 26.11
CA TRP A 125 12.47 -4.60 25.03
C TRP A 125 12.86 -3.86 23.75
N ALA A 126 13.24 -2.59 23.86
CA ALA A 126 13.69 -1.79 22.72
C ALA A 126 14.93 -2.39 22.05
N ILE A 127 15.93 -2.79 22.84
CA ILE A 127 17.13 -3.47 22.35
C ILE A 127 16.75 -4.80 21.67
N GLY A 128 15.92 -5.61 22.33
CA GLY A 128 15.47 -6.89 21.80
C GLY A 128 14.77 -6.74 20.46
N GLN A 129 13.86 -5.78 20.33
CA GLN A 129 13.13 -5.48 19.09
C GLN A 129 14.09 -5.25 17.91
N HIS A 130 15.18 -4.48 18.13
CA HIS A 130 16.19 -4.22 17.11
C HIS A 130 16.87 -5.50 16.59
N TYR A 131 17.07 -6.49 17.47
CA TYR A 131 17.67 -7.78 17.15
C TYR A 131 16.64 -8.85 16.74
N GLY A 132 15.38 -8.47 16.52
CA GLY A 132 14.33 -9.39 16.07
C GLY A 132 13.69 -10.24 17.16
N LEU A 133 13.83 -9.85 18.43
CA LEU A 133 13.10 -10.46 19.54
C LEU A 133 11.59 -10.35 19.29
N LYS A 134 10.82 -11.36 19.70
CA LYS A 134 9.36 -11.24 19.77
C LYS A 134 9.02 -10.37 20.97
N THR A 135 8.39 -9.22 20.75
CA THR A 135 8.15 -8.18 21.76
C THR A 135 6.67 -7.76 21.81
N PRO A 136 6.25 -7.14 22.92
CA PRO A 136 4.94 -6.48 23.03
C PRO A 136 4.91 -5.09 22.37
N LEU A 137 5.97 -4.70 21.65
CA LEU A 137 6.13 -3.35 21.11
C LEU A 137 5.56 -3.24 19.68
N LEU A 138 5.07 -2.04 19.36
CA LEU A 138 4.84 -1.57 18.00
C LEU A 138 5.74 -0.38 17.71
N ASP A 139 6.33 -0.37 16.52
CA ASP A 139 7.18 0.72 16.04
C ASP A 139 6.33 1.84 15.39
N TRP A 140 6.59 3.07 15.78
CA TRP A 140 6.00 4.26 15.21
C TRP A 140 7.11 5.22 14.80
N THR A 141 6.77 6.21 13.98
CA THR A 141 7.66 7.30 13.60
C THR A 141 6.95 8.64 13.72
N TYR A 142 7.66 9.67 14.16
CA TYR A 142 7.19 11.06 14.09
C TYR A 142 7.09 11.57 12.66
N SER A 143 7.79 10.95 11.71
CA SER A 143 7.83 11.41 10.32
C SER A 143 6.79 10.67 9.48
N PRO A 144 5.77 11.37 8.97
CA PRO A 144 4.77 10.75 8.10
C PRO A 144 5.39 10.22 6.80
N TYR A 145 6.46 10.84 6.31
CA TYR A 145 7.17 10.39 5.11
C TYR A 145 8.05 9.15 5.36
N VAL A 146 8.54 8.95 6.59
CA VAL A 146 9.19 7.69 6.98
C VAL A 146 8.16 6.57 7.03
N ALA A 147 6.94 6.83 7.54
CA ALA A 147 5.86 5.85 7.48
C ALA A 147 5.47 5.54 6.02
N LEU A 148 5.35 6.54 5.15
CA LEU A 148 5.11 6.33 3.73
C LEU A 148 6.24 5.50 3.07
N PHE A 149 7.50 5.75 3.44
CA PHE A 149 8.62 4.92 3.02
C PHE A 149 8.45 3.45 3.44
N PHE A 150 8.12 3.18 4.71
CA PHE A 150 7.91 1.81 5.17
C PHE A 150 6.75 1.11 4.45
N ALA A 151 5.70 1.85 4.11
CA ALA A 151 4.57 1.36 3.35
C ALA A 151 4.94 1.00 1.89
N PHE A 152 5.85 1.74 1.25
CA PHE A 152 6.21 1.57 -0.17
C PHE A 152 7.61 0.99 -0.42
N SER A 153 8.45 0.75 0.58
CA SER A 153 9.87 0.36 0.41
C SER A 153 10.06 -0.99 -0.30
N LYS A 154 9.12 -1.93 -0.13
CA LYS A 154 9.21 -3.28 -0.70
C LYS A 154 8.09 -3.53 -1.69
N ALA A 155 8.44 -4.13 -2.83
CA ALA A 155 7.48 -4.60 -3.83
C ALA A 155 6.55 -5.69 -3.27
N ASN A 156 5.48 -6.00 -4.00
CA ASN A 156 4.70 -7.21 -3.73
C ASN A 156 5.48 -8.43 -4.22
N GLU A 157 5.41 -9.53 -3.49
CA GLU A 157 6.02 -10.78 -3.93
C GLU A 157 5.07 -11.52 -4.89
N THR A 158 5.62 -12.26 -5.86
CA THR A 158 4.84 -12.88 -6.95
C THR A 158 3.81 -13.91 -6.47
N GLU A 159 4.06 -14.52 -5.31
CA GLU A 159 3.19 -15.56 -4.71
C GLU A 159 2.23 -15.01 -3.65
N GLU A 160 2.23 -13.70 -3.40
CA GLU A 160 1.37 -13.09 -2.39
C GLU A 160 -0.06 -12.85 -2.89
N LYS A 161 -1.00 -12.81 -1.94
CA LYS A 161 -2.36 -12.31 -2.19
C LYS A 161 -2.30 -10.91 -2.79
N ASP A 162 -3.30 -10.56 -3.58
CA ASP A 162 -3.42 -9.20 -4.11
C ASP A 162 -3.30 -8.15 -3.00
N ASN A 163 -2.69 -7.02 -3.36
CA ASN A 163 -2.36 -5.94 -2.43
C ASN A 163 -2.57 -4.59 -3.14
N PRO A 164 -3.84 -4.21 -3.38
CA PRO A 164 -4.20 -3.01 -4.15
C PRO A 164 -3.92 -1.72 -3.39
N TYR A 165 -3.75 -1.78 -2.06
CA TYR A 165 -3.46 -0.62 -1.22
C TYR A 165 -2.30 -0.89 -0.27
N ARG A 166 -1.50 0.14 0.01
CA ARG A 166 -0.64 0.24 1.19
C ARG A 166 -1.45 0.86 2.34
N ALA A 167 -0.96 0.76 3.57
CA ALA A 167 -1.65 1.36 4.71
C ALA A 167 -0.70 2.21 5.56
N ILE A 168 -1.21 3.31 6.10
CA ILE A 168 -0.55 4.12 7.12
C ILE A 168 -1.49 4.22 8.30
N TYR A 169 -1.04 3.74 9.46
CA TYR A 169 -1.73 4.00 10.73
C TYR A 169 -1.26 5.33 11.30
N ILE A 170 -2.20 6.04 11.91
CA ILE A 170 -1.97 7.32 12.57
C ILE A 170 -2.52 7.21 13.99
N LEU A 171 -1.73 7.62 14.97
CA LEU A 171 -2.07 7.57 16.37
C LEU A 171 -1.83 8.93 17.02
N ASN A 172 -2.80 9.38 17.82
CA ASN A 172 -2.72 10.60 18.61
C ASN A 172 -1.87 10.35 19.86
N LYS A 173 -0.56 10.59 19.72
CA LYS A 173 0.42 10.40 20.80
C LYS A 173 0.06 11.24 22.02
N THR A 174 -0.36 12.50 21.82
CA THR A 174 -0.70 13.40 22.94
C THR A 174 -1.84 12.82 23.79
N ALA A 175 -2.89 12.28 23.17
CA ALA A 175 -3.99 11.67 23.88
C ALA A 175 -3.56 10.41 24.64
N ILE A 176 -2.90 9.46 23.97
CA ILE A 176 -2.50 8.20 24.61
C ILE A 176 -1.39 8.33 25.65
N SER A 177 -0.69 9.47 25.69
CA SER A 177 0.33 9.75 26.71
C SER A 177 -0.25 10.22 28.03
N ASP A 178 -1.57 10.45 28.13
CA ASP A 178 -2.23 10.78 29.39
C ASP A 178 -2.37 9.53 30.27
N GLU A 179 -1.42 9.35 31.18
CA GLU A 179 -1.37 8.20 32.10
C GLU A 179 -2.58 8.10 33.03
N ASN A 180 -3.37 9.17 33.20
CA ASN A 180 -4.59 9.11 34.02
C ASN A 180 -5.68 8.23 33.38
N TYR A 181 -5.67 8.14 32.04
CA TYR A 181 -6.71 7.46 31.27
C TYR A 181 -6.17 6.31 30.42
N PHE A 182 -4.99 6.47 29.82
CA PHE A 182 -4.38 5.51 28.89
C PHE A 182 -3.17 4.79 29.49
N SER A 183 -3.16 4.51 30.79
CA SER A 183 -2.04 3.88 31.51
C SER A 183 -1.57 2.53 30.93
N GLU A 184 -2.44 1.81 30.23
CA GLU A 184 -2.13 0.51 29.62
C GLU A 184 -1.49 0.62 28.22
N ILE A 185 -1.68 1.75 27.51
CA ILE A 185 -1.05 2.01 26.21
C ILE A 185 0.16 2.92 26.46
N ARG A 186 1.27 2.31 26.89
CA ARG A 186 2.46 3.09 27.28
C ARG A 186 3.28 3.48 26.06
N VAL A 187 3.58 4.77 25.94
CA VAL A 187 4.56 5.27 24.96
C VAL A 187 5.97 5.08 25.51
N LEU A 188 6.86 4.51 24.70
CA LEU A 188 8.27 4.32 25.01
C LEU A 188 9.13 5.07 23.99
N GLU A 189 9.92 6.00 24.51
CA GLU A 189 11.00 6.65 23.77
C GLU A 189 12.34 6.16 24.34
N PRO A 190 12.97 5.16 23.70
CA PRO A 190 14.23 4.61 24.18
C PRO A 190 15.30 5.68 24.29
N ARG A 191 16.07 5.65 25.37
CA ARG A 191 17.17 6.60 25.59
C ARG A 191 18.43 6.19 24.84
N LYS A 192 18.57 4.90 24.57
CA LYS A 192 19.72 4.31 23.90
C LYS A 192 19.39 4.04 22.44
N ASP A 193 20.28 4.50 21.56
CA ASP A 193 20.25 4.17 20.13
C ASP A 193 21.64 3.71 19.70
N ASP A 194 21.98 2.48 20.08
CA ASP A 194 23.31 1.91 19.87
C ASP A 194 23.77 1.93 18.40
N HIS A 195 22.82 2.01 17.46
CA HIS A 195 23.09 1.95 16.02
C HIS A 195 22.61 3.20 15.26
N GLY A 196 22.13 4.25 15.92
CA GLY A 196 21.61 5.46 15.26
C GLY A 196 20.31 5.27 14.46
N ARG A 197 19.70 4.07 14.51
CA ARG A 197 18.51 3.73 13.71
C ARG A 197 17.27 4.40 14.24
N LEU A 198 17.10 4.44 15.56
CA LEU A 198 15.93 5.04 16.20
C LEU A 198 15.86 6.53 15.88
N VAL A 199 17.00 7.24 16.01
CA VAL A 199 17.11 8.67 15.69
C VAL A 199 16.85 8.93 14.22
N ASN A 200 17.47 8.17 13.32
CA ASN A 200 17.33 8.39 11.88
C ASN A 200 15.90 8.13 11.37
N GLN A 201 15.17 7.23 12.01
CA GLN A 201 13.78 6.93 11.68
C GLN A 201 12.78 7.85 12.42
N ALA A 202 13.27 8.76 13.28
CA ALA A 202 12.46 9.49 14.24
C ALA A 202 11.49 8.55 14.97
N GLY A 203 12.03 7.41 15.42
CA GLY A 203 11.28 6.27 15.90
C GLY A 203 10.90 6.39 17.38
N LEU A 204 9.78 5.76 17.71
CA LEU A 204 9.31 5.52 19.07
C LEU A 204 8.54 4.20 19.11
N PHE A 205 8.23 3.72 20.31
CA PHE A 205 7.44 2.52 20.50
C PHE A 205 6.18 2.78 21.31
N THR A 206 5.19 1.91 21.14
CA THR A 206 4.09 1.76 22.09
C THR A 206 4.08 0.33 22.62
N PHE A 207 3.88 0.16 23.91
CA PHE A 207 3.47 -1.11 24.49
C PHE A 207 2.00 -1.34 24.16
N SER A 208 1.69 -2.49 23.57
CA SER A 208 0.32 -2.92 23.46
C SER A 208 -0.21 -3.39 24.83
N PRO A 209 -1.48 -3.13 25.14
CA PRO A 209 -2.10 -3.55 26.40
C PRO A 209 -2.13 -5.08 26.49
N TYR A 210 -2.12 -5.61 27.71
CA TYR A 210 -2.28 -7.04 27.93
C TYR A 210 -3.75 -7.44 27.83
N ASN A 211 -3.99 -8.63 27.27
CA ASN A 211 -5.31 -9.23 27.09
C ASN A 211 -6.31 -8.41 26.24
N ALA A 212 -5.84 -7.35 25.59
CA ALA A 212 -6.65 -6.49 24.73
C ALA A 212 -5.82 -6.01 23.52
N THR A 213 -6.50 -5.48 22.51
CA THR A 213 -5.86 -4.75 21.41
C THR A 213 -5.88 -3.25 21.72
N ILE A 214 -5.04 -2.47 21.03
CA ILE A 214 -4.96 -1.01 21.23
C ILE A 214 -6.32 -0.38 20.94
N GLU A 215 -6.96 -0.75 19.84
CA GLU A 215 -8.26 -0.19 19.45
C GLU A 215 -9.39 -0.53 20.43
N ASN A 216 -9.41 -1.74 20.99
CA ASN A 216 -10.40 -2.10 22.00
C ASN A 216 -10.20 -1.30 23.28
N LYS A 217 -8.95 -1.12 23.72
CA LYS A 217 -8.65 -0.36 24.93
C LYS A 217 -8.94 1.13 24.75
N LEU A 218 -8.65 1.70 23.57
CA LEU A 218 -9.03 3.08 23.25
C LEU A 218 -10.54 3.28 23.36
N ILE A 219 -11.35 2.40 22.75
CA ILE A 219 -12.81 2.49 22.80
C ILE A 219 -13.34 2.35 24.23
N GLU A 220 -12.78 1.43 25.02
CA GLU A 220 -13.14 1.26 26.43
C GLU A 220 -12.93 2.55 27.23
N VAL A 221 -11.76 3.19 27.10
CA VAL A 221 -11.44 4.44 27.80
C VAL A 221 -12.33 5.58 27.32
N LEU A 222 -12.47 5.77 26.01
CA LEU A 222 -13.28 6.85 25.42
C LEU A 222 -14.78 6.72 25.72
N GLY A 223 -15.26 5.49 25.94
CA GLY A 223 -16.65 5.20 26.34
C GLY A 223 -16.92 5.33 27.85
N SER A 224 -15.87 5.44 28.67
CA SER A 224 -16.01 5.51 30.14
C SER A 224 -16.58 6.86 30.61
N GLU A 225 -17.22 6.87 31.79
CA GLU A 225 -17.69 8.11 32.42
C GLU A 225 -16.55 8.95 33.02
N GLU A 226 -15.40 8.32 33.27
CA GLU A 226 -14.22 8.97 33.85
C GLU A 226 -13.47 9.83 32.84
N TYR A 227 -13.56 9.50 31.55
CA TYR A 227 -12.89 10.24 30.49
C TYR A 227 -13.58 11.60 30.23
N PRO A 228 -12.84 12.72 30.23
CA PRO A 228 -13.42 14.06 30.29
C PRO A 228 -14.09 14.48 28.97
N ASP A 229 -13.63 13.95 27.83
CA ASP A 229 -14.22 14.24 26.54
C ASP A 229 -15.38 13.29 26.25
N ALA A 230 -16.59 13.79 26.47
CA ALA A 230 -17.83 13.05 26.24
C ALA A 230 -18.22 12.94 24.76
N LYS A 231 -17.45 13.49 23.80
CA LYS A 231 -17.79 13.42 22.37
C LYS A 231 -18.05 11.98 21.91
N PHE A 232 -17.13 11.06 22.22
CA PHE A 232 -17.26 9.66 21.79
C PHE A 232 -18.48 8.99 22.45
N ARG A 233 -18.66 9.17 23.76
CA ARG A 233 -19.83 8.65 24.51
C ARG A 233 -21.16 9.19 24.01
N ASN A 234 -21.22 10.47 23.62
CA ASN A 234 -22.41 11.08 23.05
C ASN A 234 -22.67 10.59 21.62
N ALA A 235 -21.61 10.42 20.83
CA ALA A 235 -21.69 9.91 19.46
C ALA A 235 -22.02 8.42 19.39
N SER A 236 -21.86 7.63 20.45
CA SER A 236 -22.39 6.26 20.48
C SER A 236 -23.93 6.19 20.30
N GLN A 237 -24.63 7.32 20.36
CA GLN A 237 -26.05 7.44 20.02
C GLN A 237 -26.31 7.78 18.54
N ASP A 238 -25.28 8.23 17.81
CA ASP A 238 -25.30 8.60 16.39
C ASP A 238 -24.17 7.88 15.64
N ALA A 239 -24.50 6.74 15.05
CA ALA A 239 -23.54 5.84 14.39
C ALA A 239 -22.77 6.49 13.22
N GLU A 240 -23.24 7.62 12.68
CA GLU A 240 -22.55 8.33 11.60
C GLU A 240 -21.39 9.20 12.11
N GLU A 241 -21.43 9.68 13.36
CA GLU A 241 -20.38 10.53 13.92
C GLU A 241 -19.24 9.73 14.57
N GLU A 242 -19.52 8.54 15.10
CA GLU A 242 -18.57 7.69 15.83
C GLU A 242 -17.23 7.47 15.09
N PRO A 243 -17.18 7.14 13.79
CA PRO A 243 -15.92 6.88 13.09
C PRO A 243 -15.02 8.11 13.04
N SER A 244 -15.60 9.29 12.80
CA SER A 244 -14.87 10.55 12.67
C SER A 244 -14.23 10.99 14.00
N ILE A 245 -14.93 10.77 15.11
CA ILE A 245 -14.44 11.08 16.46
C ILE A 245 -13.35 10.09 16.87
N LEU A 246 -13.53 8.80 16.60
CA LEU A 246 -12.48 7.81 16.90
C LEU A 246 -11.24 8.04 16.03
N ALA A 247 -11.41 8.50 14.79
CA ALA A 247 -10.31 8.82 13.88
C ALA A 247 -9.39 9.92 14.43
N GLU A 248 -9.91 10.82 15.28
CA GLU A 248 -9.10 11.82 15.98
C GLU A 248 -8.06 11.19 16.92
N TYR A 249 -8.27 9.96 17.38
CA TYR A 249 -7.39 9.21 18.28
C TYR A 249 -6.56 8.17 17.55
N ILE A 250 -7.19 7.37 16.68
CA ILE A 250 -6.52 6.36 15.88
C ILE A 250 -7.24 6.21 14.53
N CYS A 251 -6.50 6.19 13.43
CA CYS A 251 -7.08 5.89 12.13
C CYS A 251 -6.10 5.13 11.23
N LYS A 252 -6.65 4.54 10.17
CA LYS A 252 -5.88 3.88 9.12
C LYS A 252 -6.21 4.49 7.77
N VAL A 253 -5.18 4.98 7.09
CA VAL A 253 -5.27 5.57 5.76
C VAL A 253 -4.77 4.55 4.75
N PHE A 254 -5.64 4.10 3.86
CA PHE A 254 -5.24 3.31 2.71
C PHE A 254 -4.71 4.23 1.61
N ILE A 255 -3.60 3.84 0.99
CA ILE A 255 -3.02 4.56 -0.14
C ILE A 255 -2.90 3.58 -1.28
N LYS A 256 -3.50 3.91 -2.43
CA LYS A 256 -3.48 3.03 -3.59
C LYS A 256 -2.06 2.63 -3.96
N ASN A 257 -1.83 1.33 -4.19
CA ASN A 257 -0.53 0.77 -4.48
C ASN A 257 -0.18 0.92 -5.96
N GLU A 258 -0.10 2.15 -6.41
CA GLU A 258 0.29 2.54 -7.76
C GLU A 258 1.50 3.49 -7.69
N GLN A 259 2.31 3.51 -8.75
CA GLN A 259 3.45 4.43 -8.88
C GLN A 259 4.45 4.36 -7.70
N GLN A 260 4.74 3.14 -7.25
CA GLN A 260 5.65 2.88 -6.12
C GLN A 260 7.04 3.49 -6.35
N LYS A 261 7.60 3.34 -7.55
CA LYS A 261 8.94 3.86 -7.88
C LYS A 261 8.99 5.39 -7.81
N GLU A 262 7.94 6.05 -8.28
CA GLU A 262 7.78 7.50 -8.24
C GLU A 262 7.66 8.02 -6.81
N CYS A 263 6.87 7.33 -5.97
CA CYS A 263 6.77 7.61 -4.54
C CYS A 263 8.14 7.51 -3.85
N LEU A 264 8.89 6.42 -4.08
CA LEU A 264 10.23 6.24 -3.50
C LEU A 264 11.24 7.28 -4.01
N ARG A 265 11.18 7.68 -5.28
CA ARG A 265 12.00 8.76 -5.83
C ARG A 265 11.66 10.11 -5.20
N PHE A 266 10.38 10.38 -4.94
CA PHE A 266 9.94 11.58 -4.23
C PHE A 266 10.49 11.62 -2.79
N LEU A 267 10.36 10.51 -2.05
CA LEU A 267 10.89 10.37 -0.69
C LEU A 267 12.42 10.53 -0.63
N ARG A 268 13.14 9.98 -1.61
CA ARG A 268 14.60 10.12 -1.71
C ARG A 268 15.04 11.58 -1.85
N ARG A 269 14.27 12.42 -2.56
CA ARG A 269 14.56 13.87 -2.68
C ARG A 269 14.44 14.61 -1.35
N MET A 270 13.72 14.04 -0.39
CA MET A 270 13.60 14.54 0.99
C MET A 270 14.58 13.83 1.95
N ASN A 271 15.60 13.14 1.42
CA ASN A 271 16.57 12.37 2.20
C ASN A 271 15.96 11.19 2.99
N VAL A 272 14.82 10.66 2.55
CA VAL A 272 14.16 9.47 3.13
C VAL A 272 14.43 8.26 2.23
N HIS A 273 15.43 7.45 2.58
CA HIS A 273 15.82 6.24 1.84
C HIS A 273 16.56 5.23 2.74
N HIS A 274 16.84 4.03 2.24
CA HIS A 274 17.49 2.97 3.02
C HIS A 274 18.79 3.44 3.72
N ALA A 275 19.72 4.06 2.99
CA ALA A 275 21.00 4.49 3.58
C ALA A 275 20.88 5.62 4.63
N SER A 276 19.80 6.40 4.65
CA SER A 276 19.59 7.43 5.69
C SER A 276 18.88 6.84 6.90
N LEU A 277 17.88 5.98 6.70
CA LEU A 277 17.10 5.36 7.79
C LEU A 277 17.81 4.19 8.47
N PHE A 278 18.72 3.53 7.77
CA PHE A 278 19.52 2.40 8.25
C PHE A 278 21.00 2.75 8.03
N PRO A 279 21.70 3.28 9.04
CA PRO A 279 23.06 3.77 8.89
C PRO A 279 24.12 2.66 8.82
N ASP A 280 23.70 1.40 8.95
CA ASP A 280 24.56 0.24 8.85
C ASP A 280 24.76 -0.22 7.41
N LEU A 281 25.70 -1.16 7.21
CA LEU A 281 26.05 -1.65 5.88
C LEU A 281 24.88 -2.32 5.14
N ILE A 282 23.90 -2.86 5.87
CA ILE A 282 22.67 -3.41 5.27
C ILE A 282 21.90 -2.29 4.56
N GLY A 283 21.68 -1.16 5.24
CA GLY A 283 21.02 0.00 4.65
C GLY A 283 21.75 0.59 3.44
N ALA A 284 23.09 0.63 3.49
CA ALA A 284 23.90 1.07 2.37
C ALA A 284 23.82 0.12 1.15
N ALA A 285 23.85 -1.19 1.41
CA ALA A 285 23.73 -2.22 0.38
C ALA A 285 22.35 -2.18 -0.29
N ASP A 286 21.27 -2.16 0.51
CA ASP A 286 19.89 -2.06 0.01
C ASP A 286 19.71 -0.81 -0.87
N TYR A 287 20.26 0.33 -0.42
CA TYR A 287 20.17 1.56 -1.21
C TYR A 287 20.92 1.46 -2.54
N SER A 288 22.10 0.85 -2.55
CA SER A 288 22.90 0.65 -3.76
C SER A 288 22.19 -0.30 -4.75
N ASN A 289 21.53 -1.34 -4.27
CA ASN A 289 20.72 -2.25 -5.08
C ASN A 289 19.58 -1.50 -5.79
N ILE A 290 18.86 -0.63 -5.07
CA ILE A 290 17.81 0.20 -5.66
C ILE A 290 18.38 1.13 -6.75
N LEU A 291 19.53 1.76 -6.51
CA LEU A 291 20.14 2.68 -7.47
C LEU A 291 20.60 1.97 -8.75
N ILE A 292 21.18 0.77 -8.64
CA ILE A 292 21.63 0.03 -9.82
C ILE A 292 20.46 -0.51 -10.64
N GLU A 293 19.37 -0.94 -10.00
CA GLU A 293 18.14 -1.34 -10.68
C GLU A 293 17.52 -0.17 -11.47
N GLU A 294 17.43 1.02 -10.86
CA GLU A 294 16.96 2.22 -11.55
C GLU A 294 17.88 2.64 -12.69
N TRP A 295 19.19 2.55 -12.50
CA TRP A 295 20.17 2.87 -13.54
C TRP A 295 20.03 1.96 -14.75
N GLU A 296 19.89 0.65 -14.52
CA GLU A 296 19.73 -0.34 -15.58
C GLU A 296 18.41 -0.15 -16.33
N GLN A 297 17.31 0.14 -15.62
CA GLN A 297 16.04 0.49 -16.26
C GLN A 297 16.20 1.72 -17.16
N HIS A 298 16.81 2.79 -16.64
CA HIS A 298 17.06 4.01 -17.43
C HIS A 298 17.96 3.77 -18.64
N ARG A 299 18.93 2.85 -18.54
CA ARG A 299 19.77 2.44 -19.67
C ARG A 299 18.95 1.72 -20.74
N GLN A 300 18.08 0.80 -20.34
CA GLN A 300 17.18 0.07 -21.24
C GLN A 300 16.18 1.01 -21.92
N ASP A 301 15.58 1.95 -21.17
CA ASP A 301 14.66 2.95 -21.71
C ASP A 301 15.35 3.84 -22.75
N LYS A 302 16.56 4.33 -22.46
CA LYS A 302 17.36 5.11 -23.41
C LYS A 302 17.70 4.30 -24.67
N GLN A 303 18.04 3.02 -24.51
CA GLN A 303 18.32 2.14 -25.63
C GLN A 303 17.07 1.91 -26.48
N ALA A 304 15.89 1.76 -25.86
CA ALA A 304 14.62 1.65 -26.56
C ALA A 304 14.27 2.93 -27.35
N VAL A 305 14.49 4.11 -26.76
CA VAL A 305 14.30 5.41 -27.45
C VAL A 305 15.28 5.57 -28.62
N LEU A 306 16.53 5.12 -28.48
CA LEU A 306 17.51 5.16 -29.58
C LEU A 306 17.14 4.21 -30.73
N LEU A 307 16.52 3.06 -30.42
CA LEU A 307 16.04 2.09 -31.40
C LEU A 307 14.70 2.50 -32.04
N LYS A 308 13.93 3.39 -31.39
CA LYS A 308 12.67 3.97 -31.86
C LYS A 308 12.69 5.50 -31.69
N PRO A 309 13.47 6.25 -32.47
CA PRO A 309 13.51 7.69 -32.36
C PRO A 309 12.13 8.26 -32.72
N GLU A 310 11.48 8.97 -31.78
CA GLU A 310 10.31 9.78 -32.10
C GLU A 310 10.68 10.78 -33.22
N PRO A 311 9.83 10.97 -34.24
CA PRO A 311 10.12 11.91 -35.31
C PRO A 311 10.28 13.31 -34.72
N ILE A 312 11.44 13.92 -34.96
CA ILE A 312 11.73 15.29 -34.55
C ILE A 312 10.77 16.22 -35.29
N VAL A 313 9.70 16.66 -34.61
CA VAL A 313 8.84 17.74 -35.09
C VAL A 313 9.56 19.05 -34.81
N ILE A 314 10.29 19.57 -35.80
CA ILE A 314 10.79 20.95 -35.75
C ILE A 314 9.57 21.87 -35.89
N ALA A 315 9.08 22.41 -34.78
CA ALA A 315 8.00 23.40 -34.81
C ALA A 315 8.50 24.70 -35.46
N PRO A 316 7.89 25.19 -36.55
CA PRO A 316 8.13 26.54 -37.03
C PRO A 316 7.52 27.57 -36.05
N PRO A 317 8.00 28.83 -36.06
CA PRO A 317 7.54 29.85 -35.13
C PRO A 317 6.04 30.13 -35.29
N SER A 318 5.39 30.22 -34.14
CA SER A 318 3.94 30.23 -33.94
C SER A 318 3.23 31.32 -34.74
N ILE A 319 2.28 30.91 -35.58
CA ILE A 319 1.15 31.76 -36.00
C ILE A 319 -0.12 30.95 -35.80
N HIS A 320 -1.06 31.53 -35.07
CA HIS A 320 -2.38 30.99 -34.73
C HIS A 320 -3.08 30.31 -35.92
N ALA A 321 -3.38 29.02 -35.77
CA ALA A 321 -4.49 28.34 -36.42
C ALA A 321 -4.85 27.10 -35.59
N GLU A 322 -6.15 26.90 -35.36
CA GLU A 322 -6.71 25.77 -34.61
C GLU A 322 -6.13 24.43 -35.11
N ILE A 323 -5.48 23.66 -34.22
CA ILE A 323 -4.98 22.33 -34.55
C ILE A 323 -6.09 21.32 -34.29
N PHE A 324 -6.72 20.87 -35.38
CA PHE A 324 -7.45 19.62 -35.43
C PHE A 324 -6.44 18.47 -35.23
N VAL A 325 -6.55 17.75 -34.10
CA VAL A 325 -5.75 16.55 -33.85
C VAL A 325 -6.33 15.42 -34.70
N PRO A 326 -5.60 14.83 -35.67
CA PRO A 326 -6.10 13.65 -36.37
C PRO A 326 -5.95 12.44 -35.45
N SER A 327 -7.06 11.76 -35.19
CA SER A 327 -7.05 10.40 -34.62
C SER A 327 -6.29 9.45 -35.55
N PRO A 328 -5.57 8.43 -35.03
CA PRO A 328 -4.90 7.43 -35.85
C PRO A 328 -5.90 6.81 -36.83
N THR A 329 -5.58 6.87 -38.12
CA THR A 329 -6.46 6.36 -39.17
C THR A 329 -6.31 4.84 -39.21
N ILE A 330 -7.19 4.13 -38.50
CA ILE A 330 -7.32 2.67 -38.61
C ILE A 330 -7.81 2.38 -40.03
N GLU A 331 -7.04 1.66 -40.83
CA GLU A 331 -7.44 1.28 -42.18
C GLU A 331 -8.69 0.38 -42.12
N SER A 332 -9.72 0.69 -42.90
CA SER A 332 -10.99 -0.07 -42.91
C SER A 332 -10.81 -1.55 -43.28
N GLN A 333 -9.70 -1.87 -43.95
CA GLN A 333 -9.34 -3.22 -44.36
C GLN A 333 -8.90 -4.11 -43.19
N ASP A 334 -8.27 -3.55 -42.15
CA ASP A 334 -7.87 -4.28 -40.94
C ASP A 334 -9.10 -4.69 -40.12
N ILE A 335 -10.06 -3.77 -39.95
CA ILE A 335 -11.31 -4.03 -39.21
C ILE A 335 -12.12 -5.13 -39.91
N THR A 336 -12.27 -5.04 -41.24
CA THR A 336 -13.04 -6.02 -42.02
C THR A 336 -12.44 -7.43 -41.93
N SER A 337 -11.11 -7.53 -41.81
CA SER A 337 -10.41 -8.82 -41.69
C SER A 337 -10.57 -9.41 -40.29
N ILE A 338 -10.47 -8.60 -39.25
CA ILE A 338 -10.69 -9.02 -37.86
C ILE A 338 -12.15 -9.47 -37.64
N VAL A 339 -13.13 -8.78 -38.24
CA VAL A 339 -14.55 -9.22 -38.19
C VAL A 339 -14.73 -10.61 -38.80
N LYS A 340 -14.05 -10.93 -39.92
CA LYS A 340 -14.11 -12.27 -40.53
C LYS A 340 -13.50 -13.34 -39.62
N VAL A 341 -12.40 -13.03 -38.95
CA VAL A 341 -11.73 -13.94 -38.00
C VAL A 341 -12.62 -14.21 -36.78
N LEU A 342 -13.26 -13.17 -36.23
CA LEU A 342 -14.22 -13.29 -35.14
C LEU A 342 -15.44 -14.13 -35.57
N HIS A 343 -16.01 -13.86 -36.74
CA HIS A 343 -17.15 -14.62 -37.25
C HIS A 343 -16.80 -16.09 -37.54
N GLY A 344 -15.59 -16.38 -38.01
CA GLY A 344 -15.12 -17.75 -38.25
C GLY A 344 -14.86 -18.55 -36.95
N ALA A 345 -14.71 -17.86 -35.82
CA ALA A 345 -14.54 -18.48 -34.52
C ALA A 345 -15.86 -18.82 -33.81
N LEU A 346 -17.03 -18.40 -34.34
CA LEU A 346 -18.36 -18.68 -33.78
C LEU A 346 -18.87 -20.06 -34.19
N SER A 347 -19.58 -20.73 -33.28
CA SER A 347 -20.29 -21.99 -33.54
C SER A 347 -21.57 -21.73 -34.35
N GLN A 348 -22.09 -22.71 -35.11
CA GLN A 348 -23.23 -22.51 -36.04
C GLN A 348 -24.52 -21.98 -35.39
N ASP A 349 -24.65 -22.04 -34.06
CA ASP A 349 -25.84 -21.64 -33.30
C ASP A 349 -25.69 -20.30 -32.55
N GLU A 350 -24.52 -19.64 -32.59
CA GLU A 350 -24.27 -18.36 -31.88
C GLU A 350 -24.33 -17.16 -32.83
N VAL A 351 -25.28 -16.25 -32.59
CA VAL A 351 -25.45 -15.02 -33.38
C VAL A 351 -25.02 -13.83 -32.53
N VAL A 352 -23.89 -13.22 -32.89
CA VAL A 352 -23.47 -11.93 -32.33
C VAL A 352 -23.94 -10.82 -33.28
N GLU A 353 -24.53 -9.75 -32.74
CA GLU A 353 -24.96 -8.61 -33.54
C GLU A 353 -23.78 -7.98 -34.30
N LYS A 354 -24.02 -7.62 -35.56
CA LYS A 354 -23.00 -7.09 -36.47
C LYS A 354 -22.32 -5.82 -35.92
N ASP A 355 -23.10 -4.93 -35.30
CA ASP A 355 -22.60 -3.68 -34.70
C ASP A 355 -21.68 -3.94 -33.49
N SER A 356 -21.93 -5.02 -32.75
CA SER A 356 -21.06 -5.45 -31.64
C SER A 356 -19.76 -6.07 -32.13
N LEU A 357 -19.81 -6.87 -33.20
CA LEU A 357 -18.60 -7.41 -33.85
C LEU A 357 -17.70 -6.31 -34.43
N ASP A 358 -18.29 -5.28 -35.04
CA ASP A 358 -17.55 -4.15 -35.60
C ASP A 358 -16.86 -3.33 -34.48
N LYS A 359 -17.51 -3.13 -33.33
CA LYS A 359 -16.92 -2.49 -32.14
C LYS A 359 -15.77 -3.31 -31.54
N ILE A 360 -15.95 -4.63 -31.44
CA ILE A 360 -14.91 -5.54 -30.96
C ILE A 360 -13.71 -5.50 -31.90
N ALA A 361 -13.94 -5.58 -33.20
CA ALA A 361 -12.89 -5.54 -34.21
C ALA A 361 -12.14 -4.20 -34.20
N TYR A 362 -12.83 -3.09 -33.97
CA TYR A 362 -12.21 -1.77 -33.84
C TYR A 362 -11.26 -1.70 -32.62
N GLU A 363 -11.71 -2.13 -31.45
CA GLU A 363 -10.88 -2.07 -30.23
C GLU A 363 -9.69 -3.05 -30.29
N ILE A 364 -9.87 -4.19 -30.97
CA ILE A 364 -8.79 -5.12 -31.28
C ILE A 364 -7.81 -4.51 -32.29
N ALA A 365 -8.27 -3.88 -33.37
CA ALA A 365 -7.41 -3.22 -34.35
C ALA A 365 -6.59 -2.07 -33.72
N LYS A 366 -7.22 -1.31 -32.82
CA LYS A 366 -6.57 -0.27 -32.02
C LYS A 366 -5.51 -0.85 -31.08
N THR A 367 -5.80 -2.00 -30.46
CA THR A 367 -4.81 -2.67 -29.59
C THR A 367 -3.66 -3.22 -30.43
N LEU A 368 -3.93 -3.80 -31.60
CA LEU A 368 -2.92 -4.36 -32.50
C LEU A 368 -2.01 -3.32 -33.14
N THR A 369 -2.47 -2.08 -33.31
CA THR A 369 -1.63 -0.99 -33.83
C THR A 369 -0.47 -0.68 -32.89
N ASP A 370 -0.63 -0.87 -31.58
CA ASP A 370 0.45 -0.74 -30.60
C ASP A 370 1.53 -1.84 -30.72
N TYR A 371 1.20 -2.97 -31.39
CA TYR A 371 2.09 -4.12 -31.55
C TYR A 371 2.62 -4.30 -32.99
N LYS A 372 2.13 -3.53 -33.98
CA LYS A 372 2.51 -3.64 -35.41
C LYS A 372 4.01 -3.40 -35.69
N GLU A 373 4.74 -2.72 -34.79
CA GLU A 373 6.18 -2.42 -34.94
C GLU A 373 7.07 -3.10 -33.90
N VAL A 374 6.66 -4.27 -33.40
CA VAL A 374 7.43 -5.06 -32.43
C VAL A 374 7.43 -6.51 -32.90
N ASP A 375 8.60 -7.15 -33.02
CA ASP A 375 8.73 -8.59 -33.30
C ASP A 375 8.30 -9.40 -32.06
N PHE A 376 7.00 -9.36 -31.74
CA PHE A 376 6.43 -9.94 -30.53
C PHE A 376 6.42 -11.49 -30.57
N GLU A 377 6.63 -12.08 -31.74
CA GLU A 377 6.79 -13.54 -31.93
C GLU A 377 8.08 -14.08 -31.30
N GLU A 378 9.15 -13.28 -31.27
CA GLU A 378 10.43 -13.67 -30.69
C GLU A 378 10.49 -13.45 -29.16
N ARG A 379 9.52 -12.72 -28.60
CA ARG A 379 9.45 -12.35 -27.18
C ARG A 379 8.23 -12.98 -26.50
N GLY A 380 8.43 -14.16 -25.91
CA GLY A 380 7.37 -14.94 -25.24
C GLY A 380 6.50 -14.14 -24.25
N ASP A 381 7.09 -13.18 -23.56
CA ASP A 381 6.38 -12.34 -22.58
C ASP A 381 5.38 -11.36 -23.23
N LEU A 382 5.73 -10.76 -24.38
CA LEU A 382 4.83 -9.84 -25.11
C LEU A 382 3.68 -10.59 -25.79
N ALA A 383 3.94 -11.81 -26.26
CA ALA A 383 2.90 -12.69 -26.79
C ALA A 383 1.86 -13.07 -25.72
N LEU A 384 2.31 -13.28 -24.48
CA LEU A 384 1.42 -13.53 -23.33
C LEU A 384 0.63 -12.27 -22.95
N GLU A 385 1.27 -11.10 -22.96
CA GLU A 385 0.61 -9.82 -22.69
C GLU A 385 -0.47 -9.50 -23.73
N LEU A 386 -0.19 -9.67 -25.02
CA LEU A 386 -1.16 -9.45 -26.09
C LEU A 386 -2.37 -10.39 -25.96
N LYS A 387 -2.13 -11.69 -25.70
CA LYS A 387 -3.21 -12.66 -25.46
C LYS A 387 -4.06 -12.27 -24.24
N ALA A 388 -3.46 -11.75 -23.18
CA ALA A 388 -4.19 -11.27 -22.01
C ALA A 388 -5.06 -10.04 -22.34
N LYS A 389 -4.55 -9.06 -23.09
CA LYS A 389 -5.32 -7.89 -23.53
C LYS A 389 -6.49 -8.26 -24.43
N LEU A 390 -6.29 -9.17 -25.39
CA LEU A 390 -7.37 -9.67 -26.25
C LEU A 390 -8.47 -10.37 -25.43
N LYS A 391 -8.11 -11.18 -24.43
CA LYS A 391 -9.09 -11.80 -23.50
C LYS A 391 -9.90 -10.75 -22.74
N ILE A 392 -9.28 -9.66 -22.30
CA ILE A 392 -9.96 -8.56 -21.59
C ILE A 392 -10.95 -7.85 -22.52
N ILE A 393 -10.57 -7.56 -23.77
CA ILE A 393 -11.44 -6.90 -24.75
C ILE A 393 -12.67 -7.75 -25.06
N LEU A 394 -12.46 -9.05 -25.33
CA LEU A 394 -13.56 -9.98 -25.61
C LEU A 394 -14.51 -10.17 -24.42
N ARG A 395 -13.99 -10.09 -23.18
CA ARG A 395 -14.81 -10.13 -21.96
C ARG A 395 -15.58 -8.84 -21.75
N LYS A 396 -14.94 -7.69 -21.95
CA LYS A 396 -15.53 -6.35 -21.76
C LYS A 396 -16.65 -6.05 -22.75
N LEU A 397 -16.57 -6.61 -23.96
CA LEU A 397 -17.53 -6.41 -25.04
C LEU A 397 -18.44 -7.63 -25.26
N GLU A 398 -18.60 -8.47 -24.23
CA GLU A 398 -19.59 -9.56 -24.17
C GLU A 398 -19.49 -10.60 -25.31
N TYR A 399 -18.30 -10.89 -25.83
CA TYR A 399 -18.09 -11.97 -26.79
C TYR A 399 -18.38 -13.35 -26.16
N PRO A 400 -18.97 -14.34 -26.86
CA PRO A 400 -19.37 -15.63 -26.30
C PRO A 400 -18.23 -16.40 -25.61
N GLU A 401 -18.44 -16.83 -24.37
CA GLU A 401 -17.39 -17.38 -23.50
C GLU A 401 -16.73 -18.63 -24.09
N ASN A 402 -17.53 -19.50 -24.71
CA ASN A 402 -17.09 -20.76 -25.32
C ASN A 402 -16.12 -20.55 -26.50
N ASN A 403 -16.13 -19.36 -27.09
CA ASN A 403 -15.45 -19.07 -28.34
C ASN A 403 -14.31 -18.05 -28.15
N ARG A 404 -14.12 -17.51 -26.94
CA ARG A 404 -13.06 -16.52 -26.62
C ARG A 404 -11.67 -17.08 -26.85
N GLU A 405 -11.39 -18.31 -26.44
CA GLU A 405 -10.04 -18.90 -26.61
C GLU A 405 -9.71 -19.17 -28.07
N SER A 406 -10.68 -19.67 -28.84
CA SER A 406 -10.58 -19.84 -30.29
C SER A 406 -10.38 -18.50 -31.01
N ALA A 407 -11.14 -17.47 -30.62
CA ALA A 407 -11.01 -16.13 -31.17
C ALA A 407 -9.64 -15.52 -30.89
N VAL A 408 -9.12 -15.61 -29.66
CA VAL A 408 -7.77 -15.12 -29.32
C VAL A 408 -6.70 -15.86 -30.12
N TYR A 409 -6.84 -17.18 -30.26
CA TYR A 409 -5.90 -17.97 -31.06
C TYR A 409 -5.92 -17.57 -32.54
N ASN A 410 -7.11 -17.44 -33.14
CA ASN A 410 -7.24 -17.09 -34.56
C ASN A 410 -6.80 -15.65 -34.86
N ILE A 411 -7.04 -14.71 -33.93
CA ILE A 411 -6.55 -13.32 -34.06
C ILE A 411 -5.03 -13.30 -33.94
N PHE A 412 -4.48 -14.05 -32.99
CA PHE A 412 -3.03 -14.16 -32.83
C PHE A 412 -2.38 -14.79 -34.08
N ASP A 413 -2.92 -15.88 -34.61
CA ASP A 413 -2.44 -16.54 -35.83
C ASP A 413 -2.58 -15.64 -37.08
N PHE A 414 -3.64 -14.84 -37.17
CA PHE A 414 -3.86 -13.86 -38.24
C PHE A 414 -2.79 -12.76 -38.24
N VAL A 415 -2.42 -12.26 -37.06
CA VAL A 415 -1.41 -11.20 -36.92
C VAL A 415 -0.01 -11.75 -37.19
N VAL A 416 0.27 -12.98 -36.76
CA VAL A 416 1.57 -13.66 -36.92
C VAL A 416 1.85 -14.04 -38.38
N LYS A 417 0.85 -14.53 -39.11
CA LYS A 417 1.09 -15.02 -40.48
C LYS A 417 1.18 -13.93 -41.54
N GLY A 418 0.91 -12.67 -41.19
CA GLY A 418 0.75 -11.57 -42.13
C GLY A 418 -0.45 -11.85 -43.05
N GLY A 419 -1.53 -11.09 -42.90
CA GLY A 419 -2.74 -11.27 -43.71
C GLY A 419 -2.43 -11.43 -45.21
N VAL A 420 -2.96 -12.49 -45.82
CA VAL A 420 -2.91 -12.70 -47.29
C VAL A 420 -3.66 -11.60 -48.02
#